data_AF-A0A2U1K8Z1-F1
#
_entry.id   AF-A0A2U1K8Z1-F1
#
_cell.length_a   1.000
_cell.length_b   1.000
_cell.length_c   1.000
_cell.angle_alpha   90.00
_cell.angle_beta   90.00
_cell.angle_gamma   90.00
#
_symmetry.space_group_name_H-M   'P 1'
#
loop_
_entity.id
_entity.type
_entity.pdbx_description
1 polymer ?
#
loop_
_entity_poly.entity_id
_entity_poly.type
_entity_poly.pdbx_seq_one_letter_code
_entity_poly.pdbx_strand_id
1 'polypeptide(L)'
;MSSTPQSRESTASTDVTHRSKRNSSDVGWEFGVLADPNNPDKVQCLRCKKVVSGGVYRIKQHIAGIIGSVKPCKLSTNEDKIKCRNALNEAKKKKKAKQEHVDALRAEVNISNDETIDLDEMEDSFGNLKPSKSFGPIDRFAKVVDKGTSKQANLSNVIRKEQMNAYKEYL
;
A
#
# COMPACT_ATOMS: atom_id res chain seq x y z
N MET A 1 -30.68 67.64 14.21
CA MET A 1 -30.72 66.24 13.70
C MET A 1 -29.36 65.66 14.00
N SER A 2 -29.25 64.99 15.14
CA SER A 2 -27.96 64.71 15.80
C SER A 2 -27.56 63.25 15.57
N SER A 3 -26.28 63.10 15.28
CA SER A 3 -25.52 61.98 14.73
C SER A 3 -25.70 60.62 15.42
N THR A 4 -25.85 59.58 14.59
CA THR A 4 -25.69 58.16 14.93
C THR A 4 -24.21 57.77 14.91
N PRO A 5 -23.68 57.05 15.92
CA PRO A 5 -22.40 56.35 15.78
C PRO A 5 -22.64 54.90 15.38
N GLN A 6 -22.04 54.52 14.25
CA GLN A 6 -22.00 53.16 13.72
C GLN A 6 -20.97 52.34 14.50
N SER A 7 -21.46 51.39 15.32
CA SER A 7 -20.63 50.43 16.04
C SER A 7 -20.03 49.42 15.06
N ARG A 8 -18.71 49.37 15.04
CA ARG A 8 -17.88 48.51 14.18
C ARG A 8 -17.99 47.06 14.64
N GLU A 9 -18.32 46.17 13.68
CA GLU A 9 -18.25 44.73 13.84
C GLU A 9 -16.83 44.29 14.22
N SER A 10 -16.73 43.61 15.36
CA SER A 10 -15.53 42.88 15.72
C SER A 10 -15.60 41.52 15.04
N THR A 11 -14.96 41.41 13.87
CA THR A 11 -14.64 40.11 13.27
C THR A 11 -13.59 39.44 14.15
N ALA A 12 -14.07 38.65 15.11
CA ALA A 12 -13.24 37.68 15.82
C ALA A 12 -12.70 36.69 14.79
N SER A 13 -11.50 36.97 14.28
CA SER A 13 -10.72 36.04 13.48
C SER A 13 -10.49 34.79 14.31
N THR A 14 -11.23 33.72 14.00
CA THR A 14 -11.06 32.37 14.53
C THR A 14 -9.83 31.72 13.89
N ASP A 15 -8.66 32.30 14.10
CA ASP A 15 -7.39 31.64 13.79
C ASP A 15 -7.00 30.73 14.96
N VAL A 16 -7.64 29.55 15.01
CA VAL A 16 -7.24 28.45 15.92
C VAL A 16 -6.76 27.23 15.13
N THR A 17 -6.53 27.36 13.82
CA THR A 17 -6.40 26.18 12.94
C THR A 17 -4.97 25.81 12.56
N HIS A 18 -3.96 26.49 13.10
CA HIS A 18 -2.56 26.29 12.69
C HIS A 18 -1.59 25.84 13.80
N ARG A 19 -2.00 24.98 14.74
CA ARG A 19 -1.05 24.51 15.80
C ARG A 19 -0.61 23.06 15.79
N SER A 20 -1.09 22.20 14.89
CA SER A 20 -0.53 20.84 14.80
C SER A 20 -1.01 20.03 13.59
N LYS A 21 -1.21 20.68 12.45
CA LYS A 21 -1.37 19.96 11.19
C LYS A 21 0.02 19.65 10.67
N ARG A 22 0.36 18.36 10.53
CA ARG A 22 1.18 17.97 9.37
C ARG A 22 0.42 18.55 8.18
N ASN A 23 1.05 19.39 7.36
CA ASN A 23 0.61 20.11 6.15
C ASN A 23 -0.37 19.36 5.20
N SER A 24 -1.45 18.83 5.73
CA SER A 24 -2.34 17.85 5.14
C SER A 24 -3.76 18.35 5.34
N SER A 25 -4.50 18.38 4.26
CA SER A 25 -5.92 18.72 4.20
C SER A 25 -6.83 17.56 4.63
N ASP A 26 -6.29 16.52 5.28
CA ASP A 26 -7.10 15.38 5.74
C ASP A 26 -8.08 15.79 6.84
N VAL A 27 -9.36 15.44 6.66
CA VAL A 27 -10.44 15.74 7.61
C VAL A 27 -10.16 15.23 9.03
N GLY A 28 -9.34 14.19 9.19
CA GLY A 28 -8.99 13.67 10.51
C GLY A 28 -8.23 14.67 11.39
N TRP A 29 -7.60 15.69 10.80
CA TRP A 29 -6.94 16.77 11.53
C TRP A 29 -7.91 17.83 12.10
N GLU A 30 -9.18 17.82 11.71
CA GLU A 30 -10.22 18.64 12.36
C GLU A 30 -10.54 18.14 13.77
N PHE A 31 -10.26 16.86 14.01
CA PHE A 31 -10.66 16.18 15.24
C PHE A 31 -9.48 15.62 16.05
N GLY A 32 -8.27 15.75 15.50
CA GLY A 32 -7.04 15.23 16.07
C GLY A 32 -5.91 16.25 15.96
N VAL A 33 -5.07 16.29 16.98
CA VAL A 33 -3.87 17.14 17.06
C VAL A 33 -2.67 16.24 17.37
N LEU A 34 -1.45 16.52 16.89
CA LEU A 34 -0.30 15.71 17.33
C LEU A 34 -0.16 15.86 18.85
N ALA A 35 -0.01 14.73 19.54
CA ALA A 35 0.23 14.70 20.98
C ALA A 35 1.68 15.08 21.29
N ASP A 36 2.61 14.52 20.51
CA ASP A 36 4.03 14.77 20.62
C ASP A 36 4.54 15.34 19.28
N PRO A 37 5.26 16.48 19.26
CA PRO A 37 5.81 17.03 18.01
C PRO A 37 6.88 16.11 17.39
N ASN A 38 7.58 15.33 18.22
CA ASN A 38 8.61 14.40 17.77
C ASN A 38 8.03 13.07 17.27
N ASN A 39 6.81 12.70 17.69
CA ASN A 39 6.19 11.42 17.33
C ASN A 39 4.91 11.65 16.53
N PRO A 40 4.99 11.69 15.19
CA PRO A 40 3.81 11.92 14.35
C PRO A 40 2.70 10.89 14.63
N ASP A 41 3.07 9.65 14.95
CA ASP A 41 2.10 8.56 15.14
C ASP A 41 1.15 8.75 16.33
N LYS A 42 1.49 9.60 17.29
CA LYS A 42 0.62 9.87 18.44
C LYS A 42 -0.24 11.08 18.16
N VAL A 43 -1.55 10.86 18.08
CA VAL A 43 -2.54 11.91 17.83
C VAL A 43 -3.51 11.93 19.01
N GLN A 44 -3.73 13.11 19.58
CA GLN A 44 -4.71 13.33 20.63
C GLN A 44 -6.07 13.70 20.03
N CYS A 45 -7.13 13.03 20.48
CA CYS A 45 -8.49 13.37 20.12
C CYS A 45 -8.91 14.71 20.73
N LEU A 46 -9.44 15.63 19.92
CA LEU A 46 -9.96 16.90 20.43
C LEU A 46 -11.27 16.76 21.21
N ARG A 47 -12.07 15.73 20.91
CA ARG A 47 -13.35 15.45 21.59
C ARG A 47 -13.17 14.83 22.97
N CYS A 48 -12.47 13.69 23.06
CA CYS A 48 -12.33 12.96 24.32
C CYS A 48 -10.92 13.01 24.95
N LYS A 49 -10.01 13.80 24.38
CA LYS A 49 -8.62 14.00 24.86
C LYS A 49 -7.76 12.74 24.95
N LYS A 50 -8.27 11.59 24.48
CA LYS A 50 -7.53 10.34 24.41
C LYS A 50 -6.46 10.40 23.34
N VAL A 51 -5.25 9.98 23.68
CA VAL A 51 -4.16 9.78 22.72
C VAL A 51 -4.33 8.42 22.05
N VAL A 52 -4.26 8.41 20.73
CA VAL A 52 -4.25 7.20 19.89
C VAL A 52 -2.92 7.13 19.15
N SER A 53 -2.37 5.92 19.07
CA SER A 53 -1.21 5.61 18.22
C SER A 53 -1.68 5.16 16.84
N GLY A 54 -0.89 5.46 15.81
CA GLY A 54 -1.18 5.15 14.40
C GLY A 54 -1.77 6.30 13.58
N GLY A 55 -1.54 7.54 14.04
CA GLY A 55 -1.75 8.74 13.25
C GLY A 55 -3.21 9.08 12.94
N VAL A 56 -3.39 9.85 11.86
CA VAL A 56 -4.70 10.39 11.43
C VAL A 56 -5.69 9.30 11.00
N TYR A 57 -5.21 8.13 10.59
CA TYR A 57 -6.09 7.02 10.23
C TYR A 57 -6.80 6.46 11.47
N ARG A 58 -6.06 6.25 12.56
CA ARG A 58 -6.60 5.73 13.82
C ARG A 58 -7.49 6.73 14.53
N ILE A 59 -7.22 8.04 14.42
CA ILE A 59 -8.14 9.06 14.94
C ILE A 59 -9.47 9.05 14.19
N LYS A 60 -9.46 8.92 12.85
CA LYS A 60 -10.71 8.78 12.07
C LYS A 60 -11.53 7.57 12.51
N GLN A 61 -10.88 6.42 12.75
CA GLN A 61 -11.59 5.22 13.25
C GLN A 61 -12.20 5.43 14.64
N HIS A 62 -11.44 6.06 15.55
CA HIS A 62 -11.89 6.39 16.90
C HIS A 62 -13.16 7.25 16.87
N ILE A 63 -13.16 8.32 16.07
CA ILE A 63 -14.30 9.26 15.97
C ILE A 63 -15.48 8.65 15.22
N ALA A 64 -15.22 7.88 14.15
CA ALA A 64 -16.23 7.14 13.40
C ALA A 64 -16.96 6.07 14.25
N GLY A 65 -16.44 5.77 15.45
CA GLY A 65 -16.96 4.74 16.32
C GLY A 65 -16.83 3.34 15.72
N ILE A 66 -15.86 3.13 14.81
CA ILE A 66 -15.63 1.83 14.19
C ILE A 66 -14.84 0.98 15.18
N ILE A 67 -15.46 -0.09 15.65
CA ILE A 67 -14.83 -1.05 16.55
C ILE A 67 -13.76 -1.84 15.78
N GLY A 68 -12.63 -2.08 16.41
CA GLY A 68 -11.48 -2.75 15.83
C GLY A 68 -10.25 -2.48 16.68
N SER A 69 -9.18 -1.96 16.08
CA SER A 69 -7.93 -1.74 16.82
C SER A 69 -7.94 -0.49 17.72
N VAL A 70 -8.97 0.36 17.69
CA VAL A 70 -9.08 1.54 18.55
C VAL A 70 -10.46 1.57 19.20
N LYS A 71 -10.49 1.92 20.50
CA LYS A 71 -11.76 2.13 21.22
C LYS A 71 -12.54 3.29 20.59
N PRO A 72 -13.87 3.24 20.46
CA PRO A 72 -14.67 4.32 19.91
C PRO A 72 -14.67 5.56 20.83
N CYS A 73 -14.87 6.74 20.24
CA CYS A 73 -15.03 7.98 20.96
C CYS A 73 -16.40 8.02 21.67
N LYS A 74 -16.39 8.28 22.98
CA LYS A 74 -17.62 8.44 23.77
C LYS A 74 -18.27 9.82 23.57
N LEU A 75 -17.48 10.81 23.18
CA LEU A 75 -17.88 12.22 23.09
C LEU A 75 -18.02 12.72 21.64
N SER A 76 -17.91 11.85 20.65
CA SER A 76 -18.11 12.23 19.23
C SER A 76 -19.60 12.43 18.93
N THR A 77 -19.93 13.52 18.24
CA THR A 77 -21.30 13.76 17.74
C THR A 77 -21.62 12.83 16.56
N ASN A 78 -22.89 12.74 16.17
CA ASN A 78 -23.28 11.93 15.01
C ASN A 78 -22.72 12.50 13.69
N GLU A 79 -22.63 13.82 13.58
CA GLU A 79 -22.02 14.49 12.42
C GLU A 79 -20.52 14.14 12.31
N ASP A 80 -19.78 14.20 13.42
CA ASP A 80 -18.36 13.82 13.46
C ASP A 80 -18.17 12.38 12.98
N LYS A 81 -19.03 11.47 13.45
CA LYS A 81 -19.01 10.05 13.05
C LYS A 81 -19.22 9.90 11.56
N ILE A 82 -20.22 10.58 10.98
CA ILE A 82 -20.54 10.50 9.55
C ILE A 82 -19.38 11.03 8.71
N LYS A 83 -18.84 12.22 9.05
CA LYS A 83 -17.69 12.81 8.35
C LYS A 83 -16.50 11.85 8.32
N CYS A 84 -16.12 11.30 9.46
CA CYS A 84 -15.00 10.35 9.55
C CYS A 84 -15.28 9.03 8.82
N ARG A 85 -16.51 8.50 8.88
CA ARG A 85 -16.89 7.27 8.14
C ARG A 85 -16.81 7.47 6.64
N ASN A 86 -17.31 8.59 6.13
CA ASN A 86 -17.28 8.90 4.70
C ASN A 86 -15.84 8.97 4.19
N ALA A 87 -14.97 9.71 4.87
CA ALA A 87 -13.56 9.80 4.49
C ALA A 87 -12.84 8.44 4.51
N LEU A 88 -13.15 7.56 5.48
CA LEU A 88 -12.61 6.21 5.50
C LEU A 88 -13.13 5.35 4.34
N ASN A 89 -14.41 5.49 3.99
CA ASN A 89 -15.03 4.75 2.90
C ASN A 89 -14.53 5.20 1.53
N GLU A 90 -14.34 6.50 1.31
CA GLU A 90 -13.76 7.05 0.08
C GLU A 90 -12.34 6.53 -0.15
N ALA A 91 -11.51 6.51 0.90
CA ALA A 91 -10.17 5.92 0.82
C ALA A 91 -10.20 4.44 0.44
N LYS A 92 -11.13 3.66 1.01
CA LYS A 92 -11.33 2.24 0.66
C LYS A 92 -11.80 2.07 -0.78
N LYS A 93 -12.79 2.85 -1.23
CA LYS A 93 -13.31 2.83 -2.61
C LYS A 93 -12.20 3.15 -3.61
N LYS A 94 -11.39 4.18 -3.35
CA LYS A 94 -10.24 4.54 -4.20
C LYS A 94 -9.21 3.42 -4.28
N LYS A 95 -8.94 2.72 -3.17
CA LYS A 95 -8.05 1.55 -3.16
C LYS A 95 -8.64 0.40 -3.99
N LYS A 96 -9.94 0.12 -3.84
CA LYS A 96 -10.64 -0.93 -4.58
C LYS A 96 -10.63 -0.67 -6.09
N ALA A 97 -10.95 0.56 -6.51
CA ALA A 97 -10.94 0.94 -7.91
C ALA A 97 -9.56 0.78 -8.56
N LYS A 98 -8.49 1.12 -7.83
CA LYS A 98 -7.11 0.88 -8.31
C LYS A 98 -6.79 -0.61 -8.45
N GLN A 99 -7.24 -1.42 -7.48
CA GLN A 99 -7.05 -2.86 -7.54
C GLN A 99 -7.80 -3.47 -8.72
N GLU A 100 -9.07 -3.12 -8.90
CA GLU A 100 -9.91 -3.58 -10.01
C GLU A 100 -9.30 -3.21 -11.37
N HIS A 101 -8.75 -2.00 -11.51
CA HIS A 101 -8.04 -1.58 -12.71
C HIS A 101 -6.78 -2.44 -12.98
N VAL A 102 -5.99 -2.73 -11.94
CA VAL A 102 -4.80 -3.59 -12.09
C VAL A 102 -5.20 -5.02 -12.44
N ASP A 103 -6.26 -5.54 -11.83
CA ASP A 103 -6.75 -6.89 -12.07
C ASP A 103 -7.31 -7.03 -13.50
N ALA A 104 -8.00 -6.00 -14.02
CA ALA A 104 -8.47 -5.95 -15.39
C ALA A 104 -7.29 -5.99 -16.39
N LEU A 105 -6.27 -5.14 -16.18
CA LEU A 105 -5.06 -5.17 -17.01
C LEU A 105 -4.36 -6.54 -16.97
N ARG A 106 -4.34 -7.20 -15.81
CA ARG A 106 -3.74 -8.54 -15.68
C ARG A 106 -4.55 -9.60 -16.44
N ALA A 107 -5.87 -9.49 -16.46
CA ALA A 107 -6.75 -10.43 -17.17
C ALA A 107 -6.64 -10.31 -18.70
N GLU A 108 -6.32 -9.11 -19.22
CA GLU A 108 -6.15 -8.86 -20.66
C GLU A 108 -4.84 -9.44 -21.23
N VAL A 109 -3.83 -9.72 -20.40
CA VAL A 109 -2.55 -10.29 -20.85
C VAL A 109 -2.68 -11.81 -21.02
N ASN A 110 -3.00 -12.25 -22.23
CA ASN A 110 -3.00 -13.66 -22.62
C ASN A 110 -1.57 -14.12 -22.95
N ILE A 111 -0.84 -14.65 -21.96
CA ILE A 111 0.38 -15.43 -22.23
C ILE A 111 -0.06 -16.85 -22.55
N SER A 112 -0.53 -17.07 -23.78
CA SER A 112 -0.70 -18.42 -24.28
C SER A 112 0.68 -19.07 -24.36
N ASN A 113 0.92 -20.07 -23.52
CA ASN A 113 2.06 -21.00 -23.62
C ASN A 113 1.86 -22.00 -24.78
N ASP A 114 1.13 -21.60 -25.82
CA ASP A 114 0.75 -22.40 -26.99
C ASP A 114 1.39 -21.82 -28.26
N GLU A 115 2.63 -21.35 -28.13
CA GLU A 115 3.61 -21.64 -29.16
C GLU A 115 4.61 -22.56 -28.49
N THR A 116 4.41 -23.87 -28.63
CA THR A 116 5.56 -24.77 -28.70
C THR A 116 6.38 -24.26 -29.89
N ILE A 117 7.28 -23.31 -29.63
CA ILE A 117 8.37 -22.99 -30.53
C ILE A 117 9.07 -24.33 -30.73
N ASP A 118 8.84 -24.95 -31.88
CA ASP A 118 9.53 -26.15 -32.27
C ASP A 118 11.01 -25.78 -32.31
N LEU A 119 11.74 -26.24 -31.29
CA LEU A 119 13.12 -25.83 -31.03
C LEU A 119 14.07 -26.33 -32.12
N ASP A 120 13.58 -27.14 -33.05
CA ASP A 120 14.35 -27.82 -34.09
C ASP A 120 14.34 -27.10 -35.46
N GLU A 121 13.54 -26.04 -35.67
CA GLU A 121 13.39 -25.39 -37.01
C GLU A 121 13.78 -23.89 -37.07
N MET A 122 14.66 -23.40 -36.18
CA MET A 122 15.25 -22.05 -36.29
C MET A 122 16.79 -22.03 -36.14
N GLU A 123 17.47 -23.12 -36.47
CA GLU A 123 18.94 -23.16 -36.34
C GLU A 123 19.67 -22.31 -37.41
N ASP A 124 18.99 -21.84 -38.47
CA ASP A 124 19.67 -21.30 -39.65
C ASP A 124 19.49 -19.81 -39.96
N SER A 125 18.95 -18.99 -39.04
CA SER A 125 18.78 -17.54 -39.35
C SER A 125 18.99 -16.52 -38.23
N PHE A 126 19.39 -16.91 -37.01
CA PHE A 126 19.84 -15.97 -35.99
C PHE A 126 21.32 -16.13 -35.70
N GLY A 127 22.15 -15.37 -36.42
CA GLY A 127 23.57 -15.26 -36.14
C GLY A 127 23.82 -14.95 -34.65
N ASN A 128 24.87 -15.56 -34.08
CA ASN A 128 25.32 -15.47 -32.69
C ASN A 128 24.68 -14.33 -31.87
N LEU A 129 23.56 -14.61 -31.20
CA LEU A 129 22.98 -13.69 -30.24
C LEU A 129 23.90 -13.61 -29.03
N LYS A 130 24.72 -12.55 -28.98
CA LYS A 130 25.35 -12.11 -27.73
C LYS A 130 24.22 -11.91 -26.71
N PRO A 131 24.34 -12.42 -25.48
CA PRO A 131 23.32 -12.15 -24.45
C PRO A 131 23.20 -10.63 -24.30
N SER A 132 21.98 -10.10 -24.44
CA SER A 132 21.69 -8.68 -24.28
C SER A 132 22.05 -8.28 -22.85
N LYS A 133 23.23 -7.68 -22.67
CA LYS A 133 23.62 -6.99 -21.43
C LYS A 133 22.92 -5.64 -21.34
N SER A 134 21.61 -5.58 -21.58
CA SER A 134 20.83 -4.42 -21.17
C SER A 134 20.35 -4.69 -19.75
N PHE A 135 21.26 -4.48 -18.79
CA PHE A 135 20.89 -4.43 -17.38
C PHE A 135 19.91 -3.26 -17.19
N GLY A 136 18.64 -3.59 -16.95
CA GLY A 136 17.62 -2.60 -16.65
C GLY A 136 17.84 -2.01 -15.26
N PRO A 137 17.19 -0.87 -14.92
CA PRO A 137 17.28 -0.27 -13.58
C PRO A 137 16.90 -1.22 -12.44
N ILE A 138 16.07 -2.23 -12.73
CA ILE A 138 15.66 -3.31 -11.82
C ILE A 138 16.80 -4.28 -11.49
N ASP A 139 17.68 -4.56 -12.45
CA ASP A 139 18.74 -5.56 -12.30
C ASP A 139 19.85 -5.11 -11.35
N ARG A 140 19.86 -3.83 -10.95
CA ARG A 140 20.71 -3.32 -9.86
C ARG A 140 20.35 -3.96 -8.51
N PHE A 141 19.08 -4.35 -8.31
CA PHE A 141 18.59 -4.92 -7.07
C PHE A 141 18.47 -6.45 -7.11
N ALA A 142 18.41 -7.03 -8.32
CA ALA A 142 18.53 -8.46 -8.50
C ALA A 142 20.00 -8.86 -8.31
N LYS A 143 20.36 -9.32 -7.11
CA LYS A 143 21.66 -9.98 -6.92
C LYS A 143 21.70 -11.16 -7.87
N VAL A 144 22.59 -11.11 -8.85
CA VAL A 144 23.03 -12.31 -9.57
C VAL A 144 23.51 -13.26 -8.48
N VAL A 145 22.76 -14.33 -8.24
CA VAL A 145 23.27 -15.42 -7.42
C VAL A 145 24.42 -15.98 -8.25
N ASP A 146 25.65 -15.72 -7.82
CA ASP A 146 26.82 -16.39 -8.36
C ASP A 146 26.53 -17.89 -8.28
N LYS A 147 26.26 -18.51 -9.43
CA LYS A 147 26.28 -19.97 -9.56
C LYS A 147 27.75 -20.40 -9.51
N GLY A 148 28.42 -20.14 -8.38
CA GLY A 148 29.59 -20.89 -7.99
C GLY A 148 29.13 -22.32 -7.79
N THR A 149 29.37 -23.16 -8.81
CA THR A 149 29.38 -24.63 -8.82
C THR A 149 28.71 -25.32 -7.61
N SER A 150 27.45 -25.01 -7.32
CA SER A 150 26.64 -25.80 -6.43
C SER A 150 25.83 -26.69 -7.35
N LYS A 151 26.30 -27.94 -7.47
CA LYS A 151 25.59 -29.00 -8.18
C LYS A 151 24.29 -29.26 -7.42
N GLN A 152 23.26 -28.44 -7.62
CA GLN A 152 21.89 -28.88 -7.41
C GLN A 152 21.72 -30.07 -8.33
N ALA A 153 21.70 -31.27 -7.76
CA ALA A 153 21.42 -32.47 -8.51
C ALA A 153 20.06 -32.27 -9.19
N ASN A 154 20.07 -32.25 -10.51
CA ASN A 154 18.86 -32.18 -11.30
C ASN A 154 17.98 -33.38 -10.91
N LEU A 155 16.76 -33.14 -10.42
CA LEU A 155 15.86 -34.21 -9.92
C LEU A 155 15.72 -35.36 -10.93
N SER A 156 15.76 -35.05 -12.23
CA SER A 156 15.70 -36.08 -13.29
C SER A 156 16.86 -37.10 -13.21
N ASN A 157 18.05 -36.68 -12.79
CA ASN A 157 19.20 -37.57 -12.64
C ASN A 157 19.07 -38.48 -11.43
N VAL A 158 18.41 -38.02 -10.37
CA VAL A 158 18.16 -38.83 -9.16
C VAL A 158 17.15 -39.93 -9.46
N ILE A 159 16.04 -39.56 -10.12
CA ILE A 159 14.98 -40.49 -10.50
C ILE A 159 15.51 -41.57 -11.46
N ARG A 160 16.33 -41.19 -12.44
CA ARG A 160 16.93 -42.16 -13.38
C ARG A 160 17.87 -43.14 -12.68
N LYS A 161 18.61 -42.67 -11.66
CA LYS A 161 19.52 -43.52 -10.88
C LYS A 161 18.75 -44.50 -10.00
N GLU A 162 17.64 -44.07 -9.40
CA GLU A 162 16.75 -44.95 -8.63
C GLU A 162 16.13 -46.03 -9.50
N GLN A 163 15.63 -45.68 -10.70
CA GLN A 163 15.08 -46.65 -11.65
C GLN A 163 16.12 -47.69 -12.11
N MET A 164 17.35 -47.25 -12.37
CA MET A 164 18.46 -48.15 -12.74
C MET A 164 18.88 -49.08 -11.59
N ASN A 165 18.81 -48.62 -10.34
CA ASN A 165 19.13 -49.45 -9.19
C ASN A 165 18.03 -50.46 -8.90
N ALA A 166 16.76 -50.06 -8.98
CA ALA A 166 15.63 -50.98 -8.85
C ALA A 166 15.69 -52.11 -9.88
N TYR A 167 16.07 -51.80 -11.13
CA TYR A 167 16.20 -52.82 -12.18
C TYR A 167 17.34 -53.81 -11.93
N LYS A 168 18.40 -53.41 -11.20
CA LYS A 168 19.53 -54.27 -10.84
C LYS A 168 19.22 -55.21 -9.67
N GLU A 169 18.23 -54.89 -8.84
CA GLU A 169 17.81 -55.75 -7.73
C GLU A 169 16.92 -56.92 -8.19
N TYR A 170 16.41 -56.87 -9.42
CA TYR A 170 15.56 -57.91 -10.03
C TYR A 170 16.32 -58.90 -10.94
N LEU A 171 17.65 -58.80 -11.04
CA LEU A 171 18.54 -59.72 -11.75
C LEU A 171 19.46 -60.44 -10.76
#